data_AF-A0A529K6S6-F1
#
_entry.id   AF-A0A529K6S6-F1
#
_cell.length_a   1.000
_cell.length_b   1.000
_cell.length_c   1.000
_cell.angle_alpha   90.00
_cell.angle_beta   90.00
_cell.angle_gamma   90.00
#
_symmetry.space_group_name_H-M   'P 1'
#
loop_
_entity.id
_entity.type
_entity.pdbx_description
1 polymer ?
#
loop_
_entity_poly.entity_id
_entity_poly.type
_entity_poly.pdbx_seq_one_letter_code
_entity_poly.pdbx_strand_id
1 'polypeptide(L)' 'DNSAGKCPVAHGSASRTNRDWWPNQLDLGVLHQQSSLSDPMGEDFDYAKEFNSLDLDAVIEDLHHVMTDSL' A
#
# COMPACT_ATOMS: atom_id res chain seq x y z
N ASP A 1 20.42 -20.33 -7.99
CA ASP A 1 19.89 -20.35 -6.63
C ASP A 1 18.59 -19.54 -6.64
N ASN A 2 17.43 -20.20 -6.49
CA ASN A 2 16.11 -19.64 -6.89
C ASN A 2 15.14 -19.54 -5.69
N SER A 3 15.71 -19.32 -4.51
CA SER A 3 15.04 -19.39 -3.21
C SER A 3 14.78 -18.01 -2.58
N ALA A 4 15.25 -16.92 -3.20
CA ALA A 4 15.07 -15.56 -2.69
C ALA A 4 13.66 -15.04 -3.04
N GLY A 5 12.69 -15.22 -2.13
CA GLY A 5 11.38 -14.54 -2.20
C GLY A 5 10.14 -15.43 -2.30
N LYS A 6 10.28 -16.76 -2.25
CA LYS A 6 9.11 -17.65 -2.22
C LYS A 6 8.58 -17.78 -0.78
N CYS A 7 7.30 -17.50 -0.58
CA CYS A 7 6.61 -17.80 0.68
C CYS A 7 6.76 -19.29 1.01
N PRO A 8 7.25 -19.65 2.22
CA PRO A 8 7.56 -21.04 2.58
C PRO A 8 6.31 -21.91 2.81
N VAL A 9 5.12 -21.29 2.90
CA VAL A 9 3.83 -21.97 3.04
C VAL A 9 2.95 -21.53 1.88
N ALA A 10 2.50 -22.49 1.07
CA ALA A 10 1.63 -22.22 -0.07
C ALA A 10 0.20 -21.95 0.40
N HIS A 11 -0.20 -20.67 0.47
CA HIS A 11 -1.58 -20.27 0.68
C HIS A 11 -2.33 -20.29 -0.67
N GLY A 12 -3.19 -21.29 -0.88
CA GLY A 12 -3.97 -21.46 -2.11
C GLY A 12 -3.12 -21.88 -3.32
N SER A 13 -3.79 -22.29 -4.41
CA SER A 13 -3.13 -22.68 -5.66
C SER A 13 -2.40 -21.48 -6.26
N ALA A 14 -1.13 -21.30 -5.91
CA ALA A 14 -0.22 -20.39 -6.58
C ALA A 14 0.00 -20.91 -8.01
N SER A 15 -0.96 -20.64 -8.88
CA SER A 15 -0.86 -20.95 -10.30
C SER A 15 0.28 -20.13 -10.88
N ARG A 16 1.08 -20.74 -11.75
CA ARG A 16 2.16 -20.04 -12.43
C ARG A 16 1.58 -18.87 -13.22
N THR A 17 2.20 -17.71 -13.06
CA THR A 17 1.84 -16.48 -13.77
C THR A 17 2.68 -16.35 -15.05
N ASN A 18 2.32 -15.40 -15.92
CA ASN A 18 3.11 -15.11 -17.13
C ASN A 18 4.55 -14.69 -16.81
N ARG A 19 4.79 -14.04 -15.66
CA ARG A 19 6.13 -13.64 -15.19
C ARG A 19 7.01 -14.85 -14.87
N ASP A 20 6.42 -15.95 -14.44
CA ASP A 20 7.16 -17.19 -14.16
C ASP A 20 7.64 -17.88 -15.45
N TRP A 21 6.92 -17.68 -16.56
CA TRP A 21 7.25 -18.26 -17.87
C TRP A 21 8.15 -17.35 -18.71
N TRP A 22 7.97 -16.04 -18.66
CA TRP A 22 8.75 -15.05 -19.39
C TRP A 22 9.34 -13.99 -18.45
N PRO A 23 10.42 -14.31 -17.72
CA PRO A 23 10.98 -13.41 -16.71
C PRO A 23 11.52 -12.09 -17.27
N ASN A 24 11.84 -12.03 -18.57
CA ASN A 24 12.35 -10.83 -19.26
C ASN A 24 11.28 -10.09 -20.07
N GLN A 25 10.00 -10.43 -19.92
CA GLN A 25 8.90 -9.73 -20.58
C GLN A 25 8.79 -8.29 -20.04
N LEU A 26 8.49 -7.33 -20.93
CA LEU A 26 8.22 -5.95 -20.52
C LEU A 26 7.02 -5.90 -19.56
N ASP A 27 7.24 -5.34 -18.37
CA ASP A 27 6.22 -5.21 -17.33
C ASP A 27 5.36 -3.96 -17.56
N LEU A 28 4.12 -4.17 -18.03
CA LEU A 28 3.12 -3.10 -18.18
C LEU A 28 2.33 -2.84 -16.88
N GLY A 29 2.57 -3.64 -15.84
CA GLY A 29 1.84 -3.53 -14.57
C GLY A 29 2.03 -2.17 -13.91
N VAL A 30 3.18 -1.54 -14.15
CA VAL A 30 3.51 -0.20 -13.66
C VAL A 30 2.56 0.89 -14.14
N LEU A 31 1.96 0.72 -15.32
CA LEU A 31 1.10 1.75 -15.92
C LEU A 31 -0.29 1.83 -15.28
N HIS A 32 -0.68 0.80 -14.52
CA HIS A 32 -1.98 0.75 -13.85
C HIS A 32 -1.84 0.74 -12.32
N GLN A 33 -0.64 1.02 -11.80
CA GLN A 33 -0.45 1.24 -10.37
C GLN A 33 -1.18 2.52 -9.97
N GLN A 34 -1.81 2.52 -8.79
CA GLN A 34 -2.52 3.68 -8.23
C GLN A 34 -3.72 4.15 -9.08
N SER A 35 -4.43 3.21 -9.71
CA SER A 35 -5.70 3.50 -10.37
C SER A 35 -6.74 4.03 -9.37
N SER A 36 -7.59 4.98 -9.80
CA SER A 36 -8.72 5.49 -9.01
C SER A 36 -9.70 4.39 -8.60
N LEU A 37 -9.76 3.28 -9.35
CA LEU A 37 -10.58 2.11 -9.01
C LEU A 37 -10.14 1.42 -7.71
N SER A 38 -8.91 1.64 -7.26
CA SER A 38 -8.37 1.08 -6.02
C SER A 38 -8.27 2.11 -4.90
N ASP A 39 -8.66 3.36 -5.16
CA ASP A 39 -8.67 4.43 -4.16
C ASP A 39 -9.99 4.40 -3.35
N PRO A 40 -9.94 4.13 -2.03
CA PRO A 40 -11.15 4.13 -1.20
C PRO A 40 -11.68 5.54 -0.89
N MET A 41 -10.90 6.61 -1.09
CA MET A 41 -11.28 7.98 -0.72
C MET A 41 -12.27 8.61 -1.69
N GLY A 42 -12.34 8.12 -2.93
CA GLY A 42 -13.25 8.61 -3.97
C GLY A 42 -12.71 9.82 -4.74
N GLU A 43 -13.33 10.11 -5.89
CA GLU A 43 -12.82 11.10 -6.86
C GLU A 43 -12.87 12.55 -6.38
N ASP A 44 -13.76 12.86 -5.44
CA ASP A 44 -13.97 14.23 -4.94
C ASP A 44 -13.06 14.59 -3.74
N PHE A 45 -12.23 13.65 -3.26
CA PHE A 45 -11.42 13.84 -2.07
C PHE A 45 -10.15 14.67 -2.38
N ASP A 46 -9.99 15.80 -1.70
CA ASP A 46 -8.81 16.67 -1.78
C ASP A 46 -8.02 16.61 -0.46
N TYR A 47 -6.97 15.79 -0.43
CA TYR A 47 -6.11 15.64 0.74
C TYR A 47 -5.49 16.98 1.21
N ALA A 48 -5.09 17.85 0.29
CA ALA A 48 -4.43 19.10 0.65
C ALA A 48 -5.43 20.05 1.35
N LYS A 49 -6.66 20.11 0.84
CA LYS A 49 -7.73 20.88 1.46
C LYS A 49 -8.06 20.35 2.86
N GLU A 50 -8.29 19.04 2.99
CA GLU A 50 -8.65 18.44 4.28
C GLU A 50 -7.51 18.56 5.30
N PHE A 51 -6.26 18.36 4.89
CA PHE A 51 -5.08 18.54 5.75
C PHE A 51 -4.95 19.99 6.27
N ASN A 52 -5.26 21.00 5.46
CA ASN A 52 -5.22 22.39 5.91
C ASN A 52 -6.30 22.73 6.94
N SER A 53 -7.37 21.93 7.03
CA SER A 53 -8.43 22.09 8.03
C SER A 53 -8.16 21.33 9.33
N LEU A 54 -7.11 20.51 9.35
CA LEU A 54 -6.73 19.66 10.47
C LEU A 54 -6.14 20.49 11.61
N ASP A 55 -6.58 20.21 12.85
CA ASP A 55 -5.93 20.72 14.04
C ASP A 55 -4.62 19.95 14.28
N LEU A 56 -3.52 20.51 13.76
CA LEU A 56 -2.22 19.88 13.83
C LEU A 56 -1.67 19.83 15.26
N ASP A 57 -1.99 20.82 16.09
CA ASP A 57 -1.51 20.88 17.47
C ASP A 57 -2.15 19.75 18.30
N ALA A 58 -3.47 19.53 18.13
CA ALA A 58 -4.16 18.40 18.76
C ALA A 58 -3.60 17.05 18.30
N VAL A 59 -3.30 16.87 17.00
CA VAL A 59 -2.71 15.62 16.49
C VAL A 59 -1.32 15.36 17.09
N ILE A 60 -0.50 16.40 17.24
CA ILE A 60 0.83 16.28 17.85
C ILE A 60 0.72 15.91 19.33
N GLU A 61 -0.22 16.52 20.06
CA GLU A 61 -0.50 16.19 21.46
C GLU A 61 -0.94 14.74 21.62
N ASP A 62 -1.90 14.30 20.80
CA ASP A 62 -2.39 12.91 20.79
C ASP A 62 -1.27 11.91 20.47
N LEU A 63 -0.38 12.23 19.52
CA LEU A 63 0.78 11.40 19.21
C LEU A 63 1.73 11.26 20.40
N HIS A 64 2.04 12.36 21.10
CA HIS A 64 2.85 12.31 22.31
C HIS A 64 2.18 11.51 23.42
N HIS A 65 0.87 11.65 23.57
CA HIS A 65 0.11 10.89 24.55
C HIS A 65 0.24 9.38 24.27
N VAL A 66 -0.09 8.94 23.04
CA VAL A 66 0.02 7.53 22.61
C VAL A 66 1.43 6.95 22.81
N MET A 67 2.48 7.74 22.59
CA MET A 67 3.86 7.29 22.82
C MET A 67 4.16 6.98 24.30
N THR A 68 3.41 7.58 25.22
CA THR A 68 3.58 7.40 26.67
C THR A 68 2.48 6.55 27.31
N ASP A 69 1.40 6.29 26.57
CA ASP A 69 0.26 5.53 27.03
C ASP A 69 0.55 4.03 26.88
N SER A 70 1.28 3.49 27.85
CA SER A 70 1.67 2.07 27.91
C SER A 70 0.68 1.21 28.71
N LEU A 71 -0.56 1.69 28.90
CA LEU A 71 -1.58 1.03 29.72
C LEU A 71 -2.51 0.12 28.91
#